data_AF-A0A0B3BKW2-F1
#
_entry.id   AF-A0A0B3BKW2-F1
#
_cell.length_a   1.000
_cell.length_b   1.000
_cell.length_c   1.000
_cell.angle_alpha   90.00
_cell.angle_beta   90.00
_cell.angle_gamma   90.00
#
_symmetry.space_group_name_H-M   'P 1'
#
loop_
_entity.id
_entity.type
_entity.pdbx_description
1 polymer ?
#
loop_
_entity_poly.entity_id
_entity_poly.type
_entity_poly.pdbx_seq_one_letter_code
_entity_poly.pdbx_strand_id
1 'polypeptide(L)'
;MGLELLLYGTNAEEVEELNRKRLELVNQYLSHIQDKEDKFLIYVFRNCPRGITGLIASRAAEKFQKPVMVSSVDNSGRAVSSVRTYGEFDLMEAFKYVSERTDITFGGHKSAAGVSYSIKDLKRIQSLLNKYTEENPPKEEIRDLDGILTRIPSLEEVKAFDSFEPFGYKNPEPAFLLEGTVTDVRIDQDWQLVIVNEEFGFFLDGTYRKGDKVKFVVSPYIKNAYVKLWVLDEKPTILKE
;
A
#
# COMPACT_ATOMS: atom_id res chain seq x y z
N MET A 1 45.08 -6.17 -24.17
CA MET A 1 43.82 -6.95 -24.15
C MET A 1 43.41 -7.09 -22.69
N GLY A 2 42.79 -6.05 -22.14
CA GLY A 2 42.48 -5.95 -20.73
C GLY A 2 41.40 -4.90 -20.52
N LEU A 3 40.16 -5.39 -20.43
CA LEU A 3 38.96 -4.77 -19.89
C LEU A 3 38.77 -3.26 -20.14
N GLU A 4 38.37 -2.91 -21.36
CA GLU A 4 37.33 -1.89 -21.56
C GLU A 4 36.00 -2.47 -21.06
N LEU A 5 35.79 -2.50 -19.74
CA LEU A 5 34.45 -2.68 -19.18
C LEU A 5 33.86 -1.29 -18.94
N LEU A 6 33.06 -0.89 -19.93
CA LEU A 6 32.18 0.26 -19.99
C LEU A 6 31.51 0.61 -18.64
N LEU A 7 32.13 1.52 -17.88
CA LEU A 7 31.50 2.29 -16.81
C LEU A 7 30.65 3.42 -17.44
N TYR A 8 29.61 3.06 -18.20
CA TYR A 8 28.48 3.96 -18.46
C TYR A 8 27.49 3.82 -17.31
N GLY A 9 27.92 4.20 -16.10
CA GLY A 9 27.02 4.37 -14.97
C GLY A 9 26.25 5.67 -15.17
N THR A 10 24.92 5.60 -15.23
CA THR A 10 24.04 6.77 -15.17
C THR A 10 24.42 7.61 -13.95
N ASN A 11 24.68 8.92 -14.12
CA ASN A 11 25.01 9.80 -12.99
C ASN A 11 23.82 9.82 -12.00
N ALA A 12 24.08 9.81 -10.68
CA ALA A 12 23.04 9.78 -9.65
C ALA A 12 22.00 10.90 -9.82
N GLU A 13 22.46 12.09 -10.22
CA GLU A 13 21.60 13.25 -10.52
C GLU A 13 20.63 12.99 -11.69
N GLU A 14 21.09 12.26 -12.72
CA GLU A 14 20.26 11.91 -13.87
C GLU A 14 19.19 10.86 -13.49
N VAL A 15 19.55 9.90 -12.65
CA VAL A 15 18.61 8.91 -12.09
C VAL A 15 17.55 9.61 -11.25
N GLU A 16 17.95 10.57 -10.41
CA GLU A 16 17.04 11.33 -9.56
C GLU A 16 16.07 12.19 -10.39
N GLU A 17 16.57 12.84 -11.44
CA GLU A 17 15.74 13.62 -12.37
C GLU A 17 14.74 12.74 -13.14
N LEU A 18 15.16 11.57 -13.60
CA LEU A 18 14.27 10.59 -14.24
C LEU A 18 13.20 10.08 -13.26
N ASN A 19 13.58 9.84 -12.01
CA ASN A 19 12.64 9.43 -10.97
C ASN A 19 11.60 10.53 -10.68
N ARG A 20 12.03 11.80 -10.59
CA ARG A 20 11.13 12.95 -10.41
C ARG A 20 10.11 13.04 -11.54
N LYS A 21 10.56 13.01 -12.80
CA LYS A 21 9.67 13.01 -13.97
C LYS A 21 8.71 11.82 -13.97
N ARG A 22 9.19 10.63 -13.59
CA ARG A 22 8.35 9.43 -13.45
C ARG A 22 7.23 9.64 -12.43
N LEU A 23 7.56 10.20 -11.27
CA LEU A 23 6.59 10.45 -10.19
C LEU A 23 5.57 11.53 -10.56
N GLU A 24 6.01 12.61 -11.20
CA GLU A 24 5.12 13.66 -11.74
C GLU A 24 4.10 13.06 -12.72
N LEU A 25 4.57 12.22 -13.66
CA LEU A 25 3.70 11.56 -14.62
C LEU A 25 2.72 10.58 -13.96
N VAL A 26 3.18 9.79 -12.98
CA VAL A 26 2.29 8.91 -12.19
C VAL A 26 1.18 9.72 -11.50
N ASN A 27 1.53 10.86 -10.89
CA ASN A 27 0.54 11.72 -10.23
C ASN A 27 -0.46 12.32 -11.22
N GLN A 28 -0.01 12.70 -12.43
CA GLN A 28 -0.89 13.16 -13.49
C GLN A 28 -1.93 12.08 -13.85
N TYR A 29 -1.52 10.83 -14.07
CA TYR A 29 -2.48 9.74 -14.37
C TYR A 29 -3.40 9.44 -13.19
N LEU A 30 -2.89 9.44 -11.96
CA LEU A 30 -3.70 9.24 -10.75
C LEU A 30 -4.79 10.30 -10.58
N SER A 31 -4.57 11.54 -11.03
CA SER A 31 -5.60 12.59 -10.99
C SER A 31 -6.83 12.29 -11.85
N HIS A 32 -6.70 11.39 -12.84
CA HIS A 32 -7.79 10.94 -13.71
C HIS A 32 -8.48 9.66 -13.19
N ILE A 33 -8.04 9.14 -12.05
CA ILE A 33 -8.55 7.93 -11.44
C ILE A 33 -9.42 8.32 -10.23
N GLN A 34 -10.65 7.84 -10.24
CA GLN A 34 -11.64 8.06 -9.18
C GLN A 34 -12.23 6.73 -8.75
N ASP A 35 -12.67 6.65 -7.50
CA ASP A 35 -13.37 5.47 -7.02
C ASP A 35 -14.67 5.24 -7.80
N LYS A 36 -15.07 3.97 -7.92
CA LYS A 36 -16.29 3.54 -8.61
C LYS A 36 -16.97 2.45 -7.79
N GLU A 37 -18.24 2.23 -8.07
CA GLU A 37 -19.04 1.15 -7.45
C GLU A 37 -18.51 -0.25 -7.79
N ASP A 38 -17.77 -0.38 -8.90
CA ASP A 38 -17.11 -1.62 -9.31
C ASP A 38 -16.24 -2.19 -8.18
N LYS A 39 -16.33 -3.51 -7.98
CA LYS A 39 -15.51 -4.24 -6.99
C LYS A 39 -14.08 -4.44 -7.48
N PHE A 40 -13.89 -4.54 -8.79
CA PHE A 40 -12.61 -4.59 -9.45
C PHE A 40 -12.47 -3.38 -10.38
N LEU A 41 -11.54 -2.47 -10.10
CA LEU A 41 -11.43 -1.23 -10.87
C LEU A 41 -10.58 -1.43 -12.12
N ILE A 42 -11.08 -1.02 -13.28
CA ILE A 42 -10.30 -1.01 -14.53
C ILE A 42 -10.21 0.43 -15.07
N TYR A 43 -8.99 0.86 -15.35
CA TYR A 43 -8.70 2.14 -15.99
C TYR A 43 -7.91 1.89 -17.27
N VAL A 44 -8.36 2.52 -18.35
CA VAL A 44 -7.79 2.32 -19.68
C VAL A 44 -7.29 3.66 -20.21
N PHE A 45 -6.01 3.73 -20.51
CA PHE A 45 -5.36 4.91 -21.06
C PHE A 45 -4.80 4.59 -22.45
N ARG A 46 -4.88 5.56 -23.36
CA ARG A 46 -4.15 5.50 -24.63
C ARG A 46 -2.70 5.92 -24.38
N ASN A 47 -1.75 5.14 -24.89
CA ASN A 47 -0.32 5.47 -24.87
C ASN A 47 0.26 5.77 -23.47
N CYS A 48 -0.30 5.17 -22.40
CA CYS A 48 0.31 5.28 -21.08
C CYS A 48 1.63 4.49 -21.06
N PRO A 49 2.75 5.07 -20.59
CA PRO A 49 3.99 4.33 -20.52
C PRO A 49 3.83 3.08 -19.64
N ARG A 50 4.03 1.90 -20.23
CA ARG A 50 3.88 0.61 -19.52
C ARG A 50 4.78 0.50 -18.28
N GLY A 51 5.89 1.24 -18.23
CA GLY A 51 6.77 1.28 -17.06
C GLY A 51 6.16 1.92 -15.81
N ILE A 52 5.04 2.66 -15.94
CA ILE A 52 4.39 3.33 -14.81
C ILE A 52 3.00 2.77 -14.46
N THR A 53 2.40 1.92 -15.31
CA THR A 53 1.05 1.36 -15.07
C THR A 53 0.98 0.57 -13.77
N GLY A 54 2.06 -0.11 -13.39
CA GLY A 54 2.15 -0.82 -12.10
C GLY A 54 2.15 0.11 -10.89
N LEU A 55 2.83 1.26 -10.96
CA LEU A 55 2.85 2.26 -9.88
C LEU A 55 1.48 2.91 -9.69
N ILE A 56 0.81 3.20 -10.80
CA ILE A 56 -0.56 3.74 -10.80
C ILE A 56 -1.52 2.71 -10.19
N ALA A 57 -1.45 1.45 -10.63
CA ALA A 57 -2.29 0.36 -10.12
C ALA A 57 -2.08 0.13 -8.61
N SER A 58 -0.83 0.09 -8.14
CA SER A 58 -0.50 -0.06 -6.72
C SER A 58 -1.12 1.06 -5.88
N ARG A 59 -0.87 2.32 -6.23
CA ARG A 59 -1.39 3.47 -5.46
C ARG A 59 -2.91 3.54 -5.47
N ALA A 60 -3.55 3.20 -6.59
CA ALA A 60 -4.99 3.15 -6.68
C ALA A 60 -5.57 1.99 -5.85
N ALA A 61 -4.93 0.81 -5.86
CA ALA A 61 -5.37 -0.34 -5.08
C ALA A 61 -5.35 -0.04 -3.58
N GLU A 62 -4.25 0.53 -3.07
CA GLU A 62 -4.16 0.98 -1.67
C GLU A 62 -5.23 2.02 -1.35
N LYS A 63 -5.34 3.08 -2.18
CA LYS A 63 -6.26 4.20 -1.93
C LYS A 63 -7.73 3.77 -1.88
N PHE A 64 -8.14 2.86 -2.77
CA PHE A 64 -9.54 2.44 -2.88
C PHE A 64 -9.84 1.11 -2.20
N GLN A 65 -8.82 0.47 -1.60
CA GLN A 65 -8.90 -0.85 -0.97
C GLN A 65 -9.57 -1.90 -1.88
N LYS A 66 -9.23 -1.89 -3.17
CA LYS A 66 -9.83 -2.74 -4.22
C LYS A 66 -8.75 -3.28 -5.15
N PRO A 67 -8.96 -4.41 -5.86
CA PRO A 67 -8.11 -4.80 -6.98
C PRO A 67 -8.25 -3.78 -8.11
N VAL A 68 -7.12 -3.37 -8.69
CA VAL A 68 -7.05 -2.37 -9.74
C VAL A 68 -6.20 -2.87 -10.91
N MET A 69 -6.77 -2.77 -12.12
CA MET A 69 -6.07 -2.94 -13.39
C MET A 69 -5.93 -1.62 -14.12
N VAL A 70 -4.69 -1.27 -14.48
CA VAL A 70 -4.37 -0.11 -15.31
C VAL A 70 -3.84 -0.60 -16.65
N SER A 71 -4.58 -0.31 -17.72
CA SER A 71 -4.31 -0.78 -19.06
C SER A 71 -3.77 0.34 -19.95
N SER A 72 -2.68 0.08 -20.65
CA SER A 72 -2.25 0.89 -21.79
C SER A 72 -2.70 0.23 -23.09
N VAL A 73 -3.42 0.98 -23.92
CA VAL A 73 -3.92 0.51 -25.23
C VAL A 73 -3.09 1.12 -26.35
N ASP A 74 -2.65 0.27 -27.26
CA ASP A 74 -1.96 0.68 -28.48
C ASP A 74 -2.93 0.95 -29.65
N ASN A 75 -2.40 1.39 -30.78
CA ASN A 75 -3.19 1.72 -31.97
C ASN A 75 -3.87 0.50 -32.62
N SER A 76 -3.42 -0.73 -32.34
CA SER A 76 -4.04 -1.97 -32.84
C SER A 76 -5.28 -2.36 -32.02
N GLY A 77 -5.51 -1.70 -30.89
CA GLY A 77 -6.56 -2.06 -29.94
C GLY A 77 -6.15 -3.18 -28.98
N ARG A 78 -4.86 -3.52 -28.91
CA ARG A 78 -4.34 -4.44 -27.90
C ARG A 78 -4.05 -3.66 -26.61
N ALA A 79 -4.55 -4.18 -25.50
CA ALA A 79 -4.29 -3.67 -24.16
C ALA A 79 -3.18 -4.49 -23.51
N VAL A 80 -2.25 -3.80 -22.83
CA VAL A 80 -1.27 -4.40 -21.91
C VAL A 80 -1.42 -3.69 -20.57
N SER A 81 -1.60 -4.49 -19.52
CA SER A 81 -2.14 -3.99 -18.26
C SER A 81 -1.32 -4.48 -17.09
N SER A 82 -1.16 -3.61 -16.10
CA SER A 82 -0.62 -3.97 -14.80
C SER A 82 -1.75 -4.02 -13.78
N VAL A 83 -1.72 -5.04 -12.94
CA VAL A 83 -2.75 -5.30 -11.95
C VAL A 83 -2.14 -5.41 -10.57
N ARG A 84 -2.80 -4.82 -9.59
CA ARG A 84 -2.44 -4.87 -8.17
C ARG A 84 -3.71 -5.06 -7.35
N THR A 85 -3.58 -5.65 -6.18
CA THR A 85 -4.67 -5.74 -5.22
C THR A 85 -4.26 -5.21 -3.86
N TYR A 86 -5.24 -4.64 -3.16
CA TYR A 86 -5.17 -4.42 -1.74
C TYR A 86 -5.47 -5.73 -0.99
N GLY A 87 -4.80 -5.94 0.13
CA GLY A 87 -5.03 -7.09 1.00
C GLY A 87 -4.81 -8.45 0.35
N GLU A 88 -5.41 -9.48 0.96
CA GLU A 88 -5.39 -10.84 0.43
C GLU A 88 -6.48 -11.02 -0.63
N PHE A 89 -6.05 -11.08 -1.89
CA PHE A 89 -6.88 -11.44 -3.03
C PHE A 89 -6.00 -12.16 -4.06
N ASP A 90 -6.44 -13.34 -4.53
CA ASP A 90 -5.64 -14.12 -5.48
C ASP A 90 -5.95 -13.71 -6.92
N LEU A 91 -5.14 -12.80 -7.47
CA LEU A 91 -5.25 -12.37 -8.86
C LEU A 91 -5.09 -13.54 -9.85
N MET A 92 -4.35 -14.60 -9.51
CA MET A 92 -4.16 -15.73 -10.42
C MET A 92 -5.43 -16.54 -10.58
N GLU A 93 -6.16 -16.77 -9.50
CA GLU A 93 -7.48 -17.43 -9.58
C GLU A 93 -8.51 -16.54 -10.27
N ALA A 94 -8.51 -15.22 -10.01
CA ALA A 94 -9.39 -14.28 -10.69
C ALA A 94 -9.16 -14.27 -12.22
N PHE A 95 -7.90 -14.21 -12.67
CA PHE A 95 -7.61 -14.19 -14.10
C PHE A 95 -7.75 -15.57 -14.76
N LYS A 96 -7.53 -16.66 -14.02
CA LYS A 96 -7.87 -18.00 -14.50
C LYS A 96 -9.37 -18.11 -14.80
N TYR A 97 -10.22 -17.67 -13.87
CA TYR A 97 -11.68 -17.60 -14.06
C TYR A 97 -12.06 -16.79 -15.32
N VAL A 98 -11.41 -15.65 -15.56
CA VAL A 98 -11.67 -14.81 -16.73
C VAL A 98 -11.17 -15.46 -18.03
N SER A 99 -9.99 -16.09 -18.01
CA SER A 99 -9.34 -16.70 -19.18
C SER A 99 -10.08 -17.91 -19.73
N GLU A 100 -10.79 -18.65 -18.89
CA GLU A 100 -11.68 -19.75 -19.33
C GLU A 100 -12.88 -19.24 -20.15
N ARG A 101 -13.16 -17.92 -20.10
CA ARG A 101 -14.37 -17.29 -20.65
C ARG A 101 -14.06 -16.19 -21.66
N THR A 102 -12.81 -15.78 -21.82
CA THR A 102 -12.38 -14.68 -22.69
C THR A 102 -10.95 -14.91 -23.18
N ASP A 103 -10.59 -14.31 -24.31
CA ASP A 103 -9.23 -14.40 -24.84
C ASP A 103 -8.31 -13.38 -24.17
N ILE A 104 -7.69 -13.80 -23.07
CA ILE A 104 -6.68 -13.04 -22.35
C ILE A 104 -5.40 -13.84 -22.17
N THR A 105 -4.27 -13.13 -22.13
CA THR A 105 -2.99 -13.68 -21.67
C THR A 105 -2.66 -13.03 -20.35
N PHE A 106 -2.31 -13.82 -19.33
CA PHE A 106 -1.98 -13.31 -18.01
C PHE A 106 -0.83 -14.07 -17.35
N GLY A 107 -0.22 -13.45 -16.36
CA GLY A 107 0.80 -14.06 -15.50
C GLY A 107 1.15 -13.16 -14.32
N GLY A 108 1.90 -13.69 -13.35
CA GLY A 108 2.33 -12.97 -12.16
C GLY A 108 2.16 -13.78 -10.88
N HIS A 109 1.73 -13.10 -9.82
CA HIS A 109 1.54 -13.63 -8.47
C HIS A 109 0.19 -13.15 -7.90
N LYS A 110 -0.15 -13.65 -6.70
CA LYS A 110 -1.41 -13.34 -6.01
C LYS A 110 -1.69 -11.83 -5.93
N SER A 111 -0.70 -11.02 -5.54
CA SER A 111 -0.87 -9.57 -5.34
C SER A 111 -0.55 -8.70 -6.55
N ALA A 112 0.04 -9.28 -7.60
CA ALA A 112 0.55 -8.54 -8.75
C ALA A 112 0.47 -9.36 -10.03
N ALA A 113 -0.24 -8.86 -11.05
CA ALA A 113 -0.35 -9.55 -12.34
C ALA A 113 -0.11 -8.62 -13.53
N GLY A 114 0.28 -9.22 -14.66
CA GLY A 114 0.26 -8.61 -15.98
C GLY A 114 -0.81 -9.28 -16.83
N VAL A 115 -1.61 -8.49 -17.55
CA VAL A 115 -2.72 -9.00 -18.38
C VAL A 115 -2.73 -8.30 -19.73
N SER A 116 -2.92 -9.07 -20.79
CA SER A 116 -3.09 -8.56 -22.15
C SER A 116 -4.36 -9.10 -22.80
N TYR A 117 -5.11 -8.22 -23.44
CA TYR A 117 -6.43 -8.52 -24.00
C TYR A 117 -6.78 -7.58 -25.16
N SER A 118 -7.78 -7.94 -25.96
CA SER A 118 -8.36 -7.06 -26.98
C SER A 118 -9.30 -6.05 -26.34
N ILE A 119 -9.17 -4.76 -26.65
CA ILE A 119 -10.02 -3.72 -26.05
C ILE A 119 -11.53 -3.96 -26.29
N LYS A 120 -11.88 -4.73 -27.31
CA LYS A 120 -13.26 -5.15 -27.61
C LYS A 120 -13.87 -5.98 -26.49
N ASP A 121 -13.07 -6.71 -25.73
CA ASP A 121 -13.51 -7.59 -24.64
C ASP A 121 -13.58 -6.89 -23.28
N LEU A 122 -13.21 -5.60 -23.20
CA LEU A 122 -13.15 -4.84 -21.94
C LEU A 122 -14.42 -4.97 -21.10
N LYS A 123 -15.60 -4.78 -21.71
CA LYS A 123 -16.87 -4.84 -20.98
C LYS A 123 -17.12 -6.23 -20.39
N ARG A 124 -16.77 -7.29 -21.13
CA ARG A 124 -16.92 -8.67 -20.68
C ARG A 124 -15.95 -9.00 -19.56
N ILE A 125 -14.70 -8.57 -19.69
CA ILE A 125 -13.66 -8.73 -18.65
C ILE A 125 -14.05 -7.99 -17.36
N GLN A 126 -14.50 -6.74 -17.45
CA GLN A 126 -14.99 -5.96 -16.31
C GLN A 126 -16.11 -6.68 -15.57
N SER A 127 -17.10 -7.19 -16.30
CA SER A 127 -18.23 -7.92 -15.70
C SER A 127 -17.78 -9.20 -14.98
N LEU A 128 -16.89 -9.99 -15.58
CA LEU A 128 -16.39 -11.22 -14.99
C LEU A 128 -15.53 -10.96 -13.74
N LEU A 129 -14.64 -9.96 -13.80
CA LEU A 129 -13.80 -9.59 -12.65
C LEU A 129 -14.63 -9.02 -11.51
N ASN A 130 -15.62 -8.17 -11.78
CA ASN A 130 -16.53 -7.68 -10.75
C ASN A 130 -17.28 -8.84 -10.08
N LYS A 131 -17.85 -9.75 -10.88
CA LYS A 131 -18.56 -10.92 -10.34
C LYS A 131 -17.65 -11.78 -9.46
N TYR A 132 -16.46 -12.11 -9.94
CA TYR A 132 -15.50 -12.91 -9.17
C TYR A 132 -15.13 -12.22 -7.86
N THR A 133 -14.88 -10.91 -7.90
CA THR A 133 -14.48 -10.11 -6.74
C THR A 133 -15.64 -9.90 -5.75
N GLU A 134 -16.88 -9.86 -6.22
CA GLU A 134 -18.06 -9.82 -5.36
C GLU A 134 -18.26 -11.14 -4.60
N GLU A 135 -18.01 -12.29 -5.26
CA GLU A 135 -18.05 -13.61 -4.63
C GLU A 135 -16.82 -13.87 -3.74
N ASN A 136 -15.69 -13.20 -4.01
CA ASN A 136 -14.40 -13.38 -3.34
C ASN A 136 -13.78 -12.01 -3.01
N PRO A 137 -14.37 -11.21 -2.10
CA PRO A 137 -13.85 -9.88 -1.80
C PRO A 137 -12.41 -9.95 -1.24
N PRO A 138 -11.55 -8.95 -1.54
CA PRO A 138 -10.26 -8.85 -0.87
C PRO A 138 -10.46 -8.84 0.64
N LYS A 139 -9.62 -9.59 1.34
CA LYS A 139 -9.59 -9.58 2.80
C LYS A 139 -8.51 -8.61 3.23
N GLU A 140 -8.77 -7.84 4.28
CA GLU A 140 -7.72 -7.03 4.89
C GLU A 140 -6.56 -7.94 5.30
N GLU A 141 -5.35 -7.49 5.00
CA GLU A 141 -4.14 -8.17 5.46
C GLU A 141 -4.07 -7.95 6.97
N ILE A 142 -4.39 -9.00 7.73
CA ILE A 142 -4.31 -8.95 9.19
C ILE A 142 -2.82 -8.96 9.52
N ARG A 143 -2.33 -7.87 10.09
CA ARG A 143 -1.00 -7.83 10.68
C ARG A 143 -1.03 -8.60 11.99
N ASP A 144 -0.20 -9.63 12.10
CA ASP A 144 0.06 -10.29 13.38
C ASP A 144 0.69 -9.29 14.36
N LEU A 145 0.26 -9.37 15.61
CA LEU A 145 0.80 -8.57 16.70
C LEU A 145 1.78 -9.43 17.51
N ASP A 146 2.96 -8.89 17.77
CA ASP A 146 4.00 -9.52 18.59
C ASP A 146 3.69 -9.45 20.09
N GLY A 147 2.75 -8.57 20.48
CA GLY A 147 2.25 -8.49 21.86
C GLY A 147 1.47 -7.22 22.15
N ILE A 148 1.23 -7.00 23.44
CA ILE A 148 0.62 -5.78 23.97
C ILE A 148 1.72 -4.94 24.62
N LEU A 149 1.83 -3.68 24.22
CA LEU A 149 2.77 -2.73 24.81
C LEU A 149 2.14 -2.05 26.03
N THR A 150 2.63 -2.40 27.22
CA THR A 150 2.12 -1.87 28.49
C THR A 150 2.98 -0.76 29.10
N ARG A 151 4.21 -0.60 28.60
CA ARG A 151 5.16 0.46 28.99
C ARG A 151 6.09 0.80 27.82
N ILE A 152 6.78 1.93 27.92
CA ILE A 152 7.87 2.25 26.98
C ILE A 152 8.99 1.20 27.15
N PRO A 153 9.45 0.54 26.07
CA PRO A 153 10.56 -0.40 26.15
C PRO A 153 11.88 0.33 26.39
N SER A 154 12.83 -0.35 27.03
CA SER A 154 14.19 0.18 27.23
C SER A 154 14.96 0.22 25.91
N LEU A 155 16.05 0.99 25.86
CA LEU A 155 16.91 1.04 24.68
C LEU A 155 17.47 -0.35 24.32
N GLU A 156 17.80 -1.17 25.32
CA GLU A 156 18.31 -2.53 25.12
C GLU A 156 17.24 -3.47 24.55
N GLU A 157 16.00 -3.35 25.03
CA GLU A 157 14.86 -4.13 24.52
C GLU A 157 14.58 -3.83 23.05
N VAL A 158 14.65 -2.55 22.65
CA VAL A 158 14.46 -2.18 21.24
C VAL A 158 15.63 -2.63 20.37
N LYS A 159 16.88 -2.48 20.85
CA LYS A 159 18.07 -2.97 20.12
C LYS A 159 18.09 -4.49 19.94
N ALA A 160 17.43 -5.24 20.82
CA ALA A 160 17.32 -6.68 20.64
C ALA A 160 16.58 -7.03 19.34
N PHE A 161 15.70 -6.15 18.85
CA PHE A 161 14.98 -6.36 17.60
C PHE A 161 15.89 -6.28 16.36
N ASP A 162 17.00 -5.55 16.42
CA ASP A 162 17.98 -5.46 15.31
C ASP A 162 18.50 -6.84 14.90
N SER A 163 18.45 -7.84 15.80
CA SER A 163 18.82 -9.22 15.50
C SER A 163 17.87 -9.96 14.56
N PHE A 164 16.66 -9.44 14.34
CA PHE A 164 15.66 -9.98 13.40
C PHE A 164 15.70 -9.30 12.03
N GLU A 165 16.61 -8.34 11.83
CA GLU A 165 16.84 -7.74 10.52
C GLU A 165 17.37 -8.76 9.50
N PRO A 166 17.10 -8.56 8.19
CA PRO A 166 16.44 -7.40 7.59
C PRO A 166 14.91 -7.49 7.67
N PHE A 167 14.28 -6.38 8.06
CA PHE A 167 12.83 -6.23 7.95
C PHE A 167 12.38 -5.98 6.51
N GLY A 168 11.16 -6.40 6.18
CA GLY A 168 10.58 -6.21 4.85
C GLY A 168 9.32 -7.05 4.62
N TYR A 169 8.99 -7.25 3.33
CA TYR A 169 7.84 -8.06 2.93
C TYR A 169 8.04 -9.52 3.38
N LYS A 170 7.16 -10.02 4.27
CA LYS A 170 7.23 -11.30 5.02
C LYS A 170 8.11 -11.35 6.27
N ASN A 171 8.75 -10.25 6.65
CA ASN A 171 9.41 -10.09 7.94
C ASN A 171 9.15 -8.64 8.43
N PRO A 172 7.89 -8.31 8.78
CA PRO A 172 7.54 -6.95 9.17
C PRO A 172 8.30 -6.53 10.42
N GLU A 173 8.44 -5.22 10.61
CA GLU A 173 8.93 -4.67 11.88
C GLU A 173 8.01 -5.09 13.04
N PRO A 174 8.55 -5.24 14.27
CA PRO A 174 7.77 -5.64 15.42
C PRO A 174 6.56 -4.73 15.65
N ALA A 175 5.38 -5.32 15.80
CA ALA A 175 4.11 -4.61 15.91
C ALA A 175 3.41 -4.97 17.22
N PHE A 176 3.16 -3.96 18.05
CA PHE A 176 2.52 -4.12 19.35
C PHE A 176 1.21 -3.37 19.43
N LEU A 177 0.21 -3.97 20.06
CA LEU A 177 -1.02 -3.29 20.41
C LEU A 177 -0.79 -2.37 21.62
N LEU A 178 -1.14 -1.10 21.49
CA LEU A 178 -1.23 -0.18 22.61
C LEU A 178 -2.71 0.15 22.85
N GLU A 179 -3.18 -0.15 24.05
CA GLU A 179 -4.49 0.26 24.54
C GLU A 179 -4.33 1.25 25.68
N GLY A 180 -5.17 2.27 25.69
CA GLY A 180 -5.08 3.28 26.73
C GLY A 180 -6.20 4.28 26.76
N THR A 181 -6.10 5.19 27.73
CA THR A 181 -7.02 6.31 27.86
C THR A 181 -6.30 7.59 27.50
N VAL A 182 -6.93 8.44 26.71
CA VAL A 182 -6.44 9.79 26.42
C VAL A 182 -6.51 10.62 27.70
N THR A 183 -5.37 11.17 28.10
CA THR A 183 -5.17 11.89 29.37
C THR A 183 -5.03 13.40 29.17
N ASP A 184 -4.49 13.81 28.02
CA ASP A 184 -4.35 15.20 27.58
C ASP A 184 -4.36 15.27 26.05
N VAL A 185 -4.79 16.41 25.51
CA VAL A 185 -4.75 16.70 24.06
C VAL A 185 -4.30 18.15 23.90
N ARG A 186 -3.20 18.35 23.18
CA ARG A 186 -2.66 19.67 22.89
C ARG A 186 -2.76 19.92 21.39
N ILE A 187 -3.27 21.07 20.99
CA ILE A 187 -3.55 21.39 19.59
C ILE A 187 -2.80 22.68 19.23
N ASP A 188 -2.18 22.69 18.07
CA ASP A 188 -1.63 23.86 17.38
C ASP A 188 -2.19 23.90 15.94
N GLN A 189 -1.82 24.91 15.15
CA GLN A 189 -2.41 25.18 13.84
C GLN A 189 -2.35 23.99 12.87
N ASP A 190 -1.26 23.21 12.91
CA ASP A 190 -0.98 22.14 11.95
C ASP A 190 -0.85 20.74 12.58
N TRP A 191 -0.93 20.62 13.91
CA TRP A 191 -0.73 19.36 14.61
C TRP A 191 -1.52 19.26 15.91
N GLN A 192 -1.81 18.03 16.34
CA GLN A 192 -2.25 17.75 17.70
C GLN A 192 -1.38 16.67 18.33
N LEU A 193 -1.05 16.84 19.61
CA LEU A 193 -0.37 15.87 20.44
C LEU A 193 -1.37 15.25 21.40
N VAL A 194 -1.64 13.96 21.23
CA VAL A 194 -2.51 13.15 22.07
C VAL A 194 -1.65 12.40 23.07
N ILE A 195 -1.90 12.58 24.37
CA ILE A 195 -1.19 11.89 25.45
C ILE A 195 -2.06 10.74 25.96
N VAL A 196 -1.54 9.53 25.90
CA VAL A 196 -2.23 8.29 26.28
C VAL A 196 -1.54 7.68 27.51
N ASN A 197 -2.34 7.26 28.50
CA ASN A 197 -1.87 6.66 29.76
C ASN A 197 -0.85 7.52 30.54
N GLU A 198 -0.86 8.84 30.38
CA GLU A 198 0.11 9.79 30.97
C GLU A 198 1.58 9.59 30.52
N GLU A 199 1.88 8.55 29.75
CA GLU A 199 3.25 8.17 29.36
C GLU A 199 3.53 8.42 27.88
N PHE A 200 2.55 8.19 27.00
CA PHE A 200 2.78 8.08 25.57
C PHE A 200 2.23 9.29 24.81
N GLY A 201 3.08 10.05 24.12
CA GLY A 201 2.69 11.17 23.28
C GLY A 201 2.71 10.83 21.79
N PHE A 202 1.60 11.06 21.09
CA PHE A 202 1.45 10.77 19.66
C PHE A 202 0.93 11.98 18.89
N PHE A 203 1.47 12.20 17.69
CA PHE A 203 0.89 13.13 16.73
C PHE A 203 -0.11 12.37 15.87
N LEU A 204 -1.40 12.60 16.12
CA LEU A 204 -2.49 11.83 15.50
C LEU A 204 -3.43 12.76 14.73
N ASP A 205 -3.97 12.29 13.61
CA ASP A 205 -5.07 12.97 12.92
C ASP A 205 -6.42 12.49 13.49
N GLY A 206 -7.38 13.39 13.65
CA GLY A 206 -8.73 13.06 14.14
C GLY A 206 -9.23 13.97 15.28
N THR A 207 -10.27 13.52 15.98
CA THR A 207 -10.83 14.25 17.14
C THR A 207 -10.72 13.37 18.37
N TYR A 208 -9.82 13.73 19.28
CA TYR A 208 -9.60 13.03 20.55
C TYR A 208 -9.97 13.93 21.73
N ARG A 209 -10.47 13.33 22.80
CA ARG A 209 -10.84 14.01 24.04
C ARG A 209 -10.28 13.27 25.23
N LYS A 210 -9.97 14.00 26.29
CA LYS A 210 -9.60 13.42 27.57
C LYS A 210 -10.71 12.45 28.03
N GLY A 211 -10.33 11.24 28.39
CA GLY A 211 -11.23 10.14 28.76
C GLY A 211 -11.53 9.17 27.62
N ASP A 212 -11.22 9.49 26.37
CA ASP A 212 -11.43 8.57 25.25
C ASP A 212 -10.56 7.31 25.43
N LYS A 213 -11.17 6.14 25.28
CA LYS A 213 -10.46 4.87 25.20
C LYS A 213 -9.99 4.67 23.77
N VAL A 214 -8.69 4.47 23.59
CA VAL A 214 -8.05 4.32 22.28
C VAL A 214 -7.30 3.01 22.20
N LYS A 215 -7.30 2.42 21.01
CA LYS A 215 -6.41 1.31 20.66
C LYS A 215 -5.78 1.54 19.31
N PHE A 216 -4.49 1.26 19.20
CA PHE A 216 -3.77 1.31 17.94
C PHE A 216 -2.47 0.50 18.00
N VAL A 217 -1.96 0.17 16.81
CA VAL A 217 -0.73 -0.59 16.64
C VAL A 217 0.46 0.36 16.56
N VAL A 218 1.52 0.03 17.29
CA VAL A 218 2.77 0.78 17.33
C VAL A 218 3.99 -0.12 17.08
N SER A 219 5.06 0.46 16.54
CA SER A 219 6.37 -0.18 16.46
C SER A 219 7.43 0.68 17.16
N PRO A 220 8.25 0.11 18.07
CA PRO A 220 9.31 0.84 18.74
C PRO A 220 10.54 0.99 17.84
N TYR A 221 11.14 2.18 17.82
CA TYR A 221 12.37 2.47 17.09
C TYR A 221 13.28 3.43 17.85
N ILE A 222 14.56 3.47 17.49
CA ILE A 222 15.55 4.33 18.14
C ILE A 222 15.82 5.57 17.27
N LYS A 223 15.67 6.76 17.86
CA LYS A 223 16.07 8.02 17.21
C LYS A 223 16.73 8.96 18.20
N ASN A 224 17.92 9.44 17.86
CA ASN A 224 18.74 10.31 18.72
C ASN A 224 18.98 9.71 20.13
N ALA A 225 19.22 8.41 20.22
CA ALA A 225 19.39 7.65 21.47
C ALA A 225 18.15 7.55 22.39
N TYR A 226 16.97 7.94 21.91
CA TYR A 226 15.69 7.74 22.61
C TYR A 226 14.84 6.68 21.91
N VAL A 227 14.11 5.90 22.70
CA VAL A 227 13.04 5.04 22.21
C VAL A 227 11.85 5.89 21.82
N LYS A 228 11.35 5.67 20.61
CA LYS A 228 10.15 6.30 20.07
C LYS A 228 9.19 5.22 19.61
N LEU A 229 7.91 5.56 19.56
CA LEU A 229 6.87 4.70 19.01
C LEU A 229 6.38 5.30 17.69
N TRP A 230 6.39 4.50 16.65
CA TRP A 230 5.77 4.83 15.37
C TRP A 230 4.37 4.24 15.36
N VAL A 231 3.35 5.04 15.04
CA VAL A 231 1.98 4.55 14.91
C VAL A 231 1.84 3.90 13.53
N LEU A 232 1.53 2.60 13.54
CA LEU A 232 1.43 1.79 12.33
C LEU A 232 0.04 1.87 11.68
N ASP A 233 -0.99 2.18 12.46
CA ASP A 233 -2.34 2.36 11.95
C ASP A 233 -2.51 3.74 11.31
N GLU A 234 -3.10 3.78 10.11
CA GLU A 234 -3.47 5.07 9.49
C GLU A 234 -4.54 5.81 10.30
N LYS A 235 -5.39 5.08 11.04
CA LYS A 235 -6.49 5.64 11.84
C LYS A 235 -6.63 4.89 13.18
N PRO A 236 -6.07 5.41 14.28
CA PRO A 236 -6.29 4.84 15.60
C PRO A 236 -7.78 4.73 15.94
N THR A 237 -8.18 3.61 16.53
CA THR A 237 -9.59 3.35 16.83
C THR A 237 -9.96 3.93 18.18
N ILE A 238 -10.98 4.78 18.21
CA ILE A 238 -11.66 5.19 19.45
C ILE A 238 -12.68 4.11 19.79
N LEU A 239 -12.48 3.45 20.92
CA LEU A 239 -13.41 2.45 21.43
C LEU A 239 -14.66 3.16 21.95
N LYS A 240 -15.80 2.92 21.31
CA LYS A 240 -17.10 3.32 21.84
C LYS A 240 -17.48 2.34 22.94
N GLU A 241 -17.91 2.86 24.09
CA GLU A 241 -18.52 2.05 25.14
C GLU A 241 -19.82 1.37 24.67
#